data_AF-A3K318-F1
#
_entry.id   AF-A3K318-F1
#
_cell.length_a   1.000
_cell.length_b   1.000
_cell.length_c   1.000
_cell.angle_alpha   90.00
_cell.angle_beta   90.00
_cell.angle_gamma   90.00
#
_symmetry.space_group_name_H-M   'P 1'
#
loop_
_entity.id
_entity.type
_entity.pdbx_description
1 polymer ?
#
loop_
_entity_poly.entity_id
_entity_poly.type
_entity_poly.pdbx_seq_one_letter_code
_entity_poly.pdbx_strand_id
1 'polypeptide(L)'
;MAYPKLVEALSDNQRLWTTLAIDVADEGNALPQDLRARIFYLAEFVQQQTSKVLTRKGRITPLLEINAAILKGLSGRRTNR
;
A
#
# COMPACT_ATOMS: atom_id res chain seq x y z
N MET A 1 6.53 19.38 0.04
CA MET A 1 5.09 19.49 0.32
C MET A 1 4.90 20.17 1.67
N ALA A 2 3.82 20.93 1.86
CA ALA A 2 3.46 21.42 3.19
C ALA A 2 3.12 20.22 4.10
N TYR A 3 3.48 20.27 5.38
CA TYR A 3 3.26 19.16 6.32
C TYR A 3 1.80 18.67 6.38
N PRO A 4 0.75 19.53 6.35
CA PRO A 4 -0.64 19.08 6.29
C PRO A 4 -0.96 18.23 5.04
N LYS A 5 -0.49 18.65 3.86
CA LYS A 5 -0.70 17.90 2.60
C LYS A 5 0.01 16.54 2.62
N LEU A 6 1.14 16.45 3.31
CA LEU A 6 1.83 15.17 3.50
C LEU A 6 1.01 14.24 4.41
N VAL A 7 0.47 14.75 5.51
CA VAL A 7 -0.37 13.95 6.43
C VAL A 7 -1.62 13.44 5.72
N GLU A 8 -2.28 14.30 4.93
CA GLU A 8 -3.43 13.93 4.10
C GLU A 8 -3.09 12.80 3.13
N ALA A 9 -2.03 12.96 2.34
CA ALA A 9 -1.59 11.93 1.39
C ALA A 9 -1.22 10.60 2.07
N LEU A 10 -0.61 10.64 3.25
CA LEU A 10 -0.29 9.45 4.03
C LEU A 10 -1.54 8.76 4.57
N SER A 11 -2.52 9.54 5.05
CA SER A 11 -3.81 9.03 5.52
C SER A 11 -4.58 8.35 4.39
N ASP A 12 -4.64 8.96 3.21
CA ASP A 12 -5.29 8.38 2.03
C ASP A 12 -4.62 7.08 1.59
N ASN A 13 -3.28 7.07 1.55
CA ASN A 13 -2.51 5.87 1.26
C ASN A 13 -2.78 4.77 2.28
N GLN A 14 -2.79 5.09 3.57
CA GLN A 14 -3.10 4.13 4.63
C GLN A 14 -4.52 3.56 4.47
N ARG A 15 -5.51 4.42 4.18
CA ARG A 15 -6.89 3.99 3.96
C ARG A 15 -7.02 3.01 2.80
N LEU A 16 -6.34 3.29 1.68
CA LEU A 16 -6.29 2.36 0.53
C LEU A 16 -5.77 0.98 0.96
N TRP A 17 -4.62 0.95 1.63
CA TRP A 17 -3.99 -0.31 2.04
C TRP A 17 -4.79 -1.06 3.11
N THR A 18 -5.46 -0.36 4.01
CA THR A 18 -6.41 -0.98 4.96
C THR A 18 -7.58 -1.64 4.24
N THR A 19 -8.17 -0.97 3.24
CA THR A 19 -9.26 -1.55 2.44
C THR A 19 -8.79 -2.82 1.72
N LEU A 20 -7.59 -2.79 1.12
CA LEU A 20 -7.01 -3.98 0.47
C LEU A 20 -6.78 -5.11 1.48
N ALA A 21 -6.27 -4.81 2.67
CA ALA A 21 -6.05 -5.80 3.71
C ALA A 21 -7.35 -6.48 4.16
N ILE A 22 -8.43 -5.71 4.30
CA ILE A 22 -9.76 -6.23 4.63
C ILE A 22 -10.27 -7.14 3.51
N ASP A 23 -10.21 -6.67 2.26
CA ASP A 23 -10.68 -7.42 1.09
C ASP A 23 -9.94 -8.75 0.93
N VAL A 24 -8.60 -8.76 1.04
CA VAL A 24 -7.82 -10.00 0.93
C VAL A 24 -7.86 -10.86 2.18
N ALA A 25 -8.41 -10.39 3.30
CA ALA A 25 -8.65 -11.22 4.48
C ALA A 25 -9.96 -12.01 4.36
N ASP A 26 -10.91 -11.54 3.56
CA ASP A 26 -12.20 -12.19 3.32
C ASP A 26 -12.04 -13.61 2.74
N GLU A 27 -12.80 -14.58 3.26
CA GLU A 27 -12.76 -15.97 2.80
C GLU A 27 -13.27 -16.14 1.36
N GLY A 28 -14.16 -15.26 0.91
CA GLY A 28 -14.70 -15.21 -0.45
C GLY A 28 -13.78 -14.52 -1.48
N ASN A 29 -12.61 -14.02 -1.07
CA ASN A 29 -11.68 -13.39 -2.00
C ASN A 29 -11.12 -14.42 -3.00
N ALA A 30 -11.32 -14.15 -4.30
CA ALA A 30 -10.96 -15.07 -5.38
C ALA A 30 -9.46 -15.11 -5.74
N LEU A 31 -8.62 -14.34 -5.07
CA LEU A 31 -7.18 -14.35 -5.31
C LEU A 31 -6.53 -15.60 -4.68
N PRO A 32 -5.45 -16.14 -5.29
CA PRO A 32 -4.64 -17.18 -4.69
C PRO A 32 -4.17 -16.81 -3.27
N GLN A 33 -4.13 -17.79 -2.37
CA GLN A 33 -3.81 -17.58 -0.95
C GLN A 33 -2.45 -16.89 -0.75
N ASP A 34 -1.45 -17.24 -1.55
CA ASP A 34 -0.12 -16.64 -1.50
C ASP A 34 -0.14 -15.16 -1.92
N LEU A 35 -0.95 -14.81 -2.92
CA LEU A 35 -1.13 -13.43 -3.35
C LEU A 35 -1.86 -12.61 -2.28
N ARG A 36 -2.91 -13.18 -1.68
CA ARG A 36 -3.62 -12.56 -0.54
C ARG A 36 -2.65 -12.26 0.60
N ALA A 37 -1.84 -13.24 1.00
CA ALA A 37 -0.84 -13.07 2.06
C ALA A 37 0.17 -11.97 1.74
N ARG A 38 0.69 -11.92 0.50
CA ARG A 38 1.63 -10.86 0.08
C ARG A 38 1.01 -9.47 0.13
N ILE A 39 -0.24 -9.32 -0.31
CA ILE A 39 -0.96 -8.04 -0.24
C ILE A 39 -1.18 -7.62 1.22
N PHE A 40 -1.56 -8.56 2.08
CA PHE A 40 -1.73 -8.31 3.50
C PHE A 40 -0.43 -7.83 4.16
N TYR A 41 0.70 -8.49 3.91
CA TYR A 41 2.00 -8.07 4.42
C TYR A 41 2.43 -6.69 3.91
N LEU A 42 2.14 -6.37 2.65
CA LEU A 42 2.41 -5.02 2.12
C LEU A 42 1.57 -3.95 2.83
N ALA A 43 0.31 -4.26 3.15
CA ALA A 43 -0.54 -3.34 3.91
C ALA A 43 0.01 -3.10 5.33
N GLU A 44 0.46 -4.14 6.03
CA GLU A 44 1.12 -4.00 7.33
C GLU A 44 2.39 -3.15 7.25
N PHE A 45 3.23 -3.40 6.23
CA PHE A 45 4.44 -2.61 6.01
C PHE A 45 4.12 -1.13 5.81
N VAL A 46 3.10 -0.81 4.98
CA VAL A 46 2.68 0.56 4.72
C VAL A 46 2.18 1.25 5.99
N GLN A 47 1.41 0.56 6.84
CA GLN A 47 0.98 1.10 8.12
C GLN A 47 2.18 1.44 9.01
N GLN A 48 3.15 0.53 9.15
CA GLN A 48 4.35 0.75 9.95
C GLN A 48 5.21 1.90 9.42
N GLN A 49 5.43 1.99 8.11
CA GLN A 49 6.20 3.08 7.51
C GLN A 49 5.48 4.43 7.61
N THR A 50 4.16 4.44 7.43
CA THR A 50 3.35 5.66 7.61
C THR A 50 3.50 6.22 9.02
N SER A 51 3.40 5.37 10.05
CA SER A 51 3.64 5.76 11.44
C SER A 51 5.05 6.33 11.66
N LYS A 52 6.08 5.70 11.07
CA LYS A 52 7.46 6.20 11.15
C LYS A 52 7.61 7.57 10.47
N VAL A 53 6.97 7.80 9.32
CA VAL A 53 7.04 9.10 8.62
C VAL A 53 6.32 10.19 9.43
N LEU A 54 5.12 9.92 9.94
CA LEU A 54 4.35 10.88 10.74
C LEU A 54 5.08 11.27 12.03
N THR A 55 5.78 10.33 12.66
CA THR A 55 6.62 10.57 13.86
C THR A 55 8.02 11.09 13.54
N ARG A 56 8.32 11.41 12.27
CA ARG A 56 9.64 11.88 11.79
C ARG A 56 10.80 10.90 12.05
N LYS A 57 10.49 9.62 12.20
CA LYS A 57 11.44 8.50 12.41
C LYS A 57 11.71 7.69 11.15
N GLY A 58 11.13 8.08 10.01
CA GLY A 58 11.24 7.34 8.75
C GLY A 58 11.22 8.25 7.53
N ARG A 59 11.68 7.71 6.39
CA ARG A 59 11.65 8.38 5.08
C ARG A 59 10.39 7.97 4.32
N ILE A 60 9.88 8.87 3.48
CA ILE A 60 8.73 8.58 2.61
C ILE A 60 9.09 7.69 1.41
N THR A 61 10.36 7.64 1.02
CA THR A 61 10.85 6.92 -0.18
C THR A 61 10.33 5.48 -0.30
N PRO A 62 10.32 4.64 0.76
CA PRO A 62 9.82 3.27 0.65
C PRO A 62 8.33 3.19 0.27
N LEU A 63 7.50 4.15 0.72
CA LEU A 63 6.08 4.19 0.35
C LEU A 63 5.91 4.54 -1.14
N LEU A 64 6.74 5.44 -1.66
CA LEU A 64 6.74 5.82 -3.08
C LEU A 64 7.17 4.64 -3.96
N GLU A 65 8.23 3.93 -3.57
CA GLU A 65 8.75 2.77 -4.30
C GLU A 65 7.73 1.64 -4.38
N ILE A 66 7.05 1.31 -3.28
CA ILE A 66 6.00 0.28 -3.28
C ILE A 66 4.84 0.68 -4.18
N ASN A 67 4.31 1.90 -4.04
CA ASN A 67 3.19 2.34 -4.86
C ASN A 67 3.56 2.37 -6.35
N ALA A 68 4.78 2.80 -6.69
CA ALA A 68 5.29 2.78 -8.06
C ALA A 68 5.44 1.35 -8.60
N ALA A 69 5.99 0.42 -7.81
CA ALA A 69 6.14 -0.99 -8.19
C ALA A 69 4.78 -1.67 -8.44
N ILE A 70 3.79 -1.41 -7.59
CA ILE A 70 2.42 -1.91 -7.76
C ILE A 70 1.80 -1.36 -9.04
N LEU A 71 1.85 -0.04 -9.25
CA LEU A 71 1.32 0.60 -10.47
C LEU A 71 1.99 0.05 -11.73
N LYS A 72 3.31 -0.19 -11.70
CA LYS A 72 4.06 -0.80 -12.80
C LYS A 72 3.57 -2.23 -13.08
N GLY A 73 3.43 -3.06 -12.04
CA GLY A 73 2.95 -4.43 -12.17
C GLY A 73 1.51 -4.53 -12.69
N LEU A 74 0.64 -3.60 -12.29
CA LEU A 74 -0.74 -3.50 -12.79
C LEU A 74 -0.79 -3.00 -14.24
N SER A 75 0.07 -2.06 -14.60
CA SER A 75 0.10 -1.47 -15.95
C SER A 75 0.70 -2.44 -16.98
N GLY A 76 1.72 -3.22 -16.62
CA GLY A 76 2.26 -4.29 -17.48
C GLY A 76 1.24 -5.39 -17.80
N ARG A 77 0.17 -5.52 -17.01
CA ARG A 77 -0.96 -6.42 -17.26
C ARG A 77 -1.94 -5.90 -18.31
N ARG A 78 -1.98 -4.58 -18.56
CA ARG A 78 -2.83 -3.98 -19.62
C ARG A 78 -2.20 -4.09 -21.00
N THR A 79 -0.88 -4.16 -21.10
CA THR A 79 -0.15 -4.25 -22.37
C THR A 79 -0.03 -5.67 -22.92
N ASN A 80 -0.46 -6.68 -22.16
CA ASN A 80 -0.47 -8.09 -22.58
C ASN A 80 -1.89 -8.58 -22.92
N ARG A 81 -2.69 -7.72 -23.55
CA ARG A 81 -3.99 -8.02 -24.15
C ARG A 81 -3.99 -7.65 -25.62
#